data_AF-A0A1B2HXD4-F1
#
_entry.id   AF-A0A1B2HXD4-F1
#
_cell.length_a   1.000
_cell.length_b   1.000
_cell.length_c   1.000
_cell.angle_alpha   90.00
_cell.angle_beta   90.00
_cell.angle_gamma   90.00
#
_symmetry.space_group_name_H-M   'P 1'
#
loop_
_entity.id
_entity.type
_entity.pdbx_description
1 polymer ?
#
loop_
_entity_poly.entity_id
_entity_poly.type
_entity_poly.pdbx_seq_one_letter_code
_entity_poly.pdbx_strand_id
1 'polypeptide(L)'
;MKHTLYPWERGVRFDRGVLVGEVGPGRHRLPMRAVLHRVDIRPRTLTPAAQDVPTSDGVLVRVTVVVRWAVSSPTKFVVESASPEGELYTAVQLALRGAVLTRAHSAIDAEREAIAAEVTAGVAARAEELGVSVAEVAVRDVVMPGELRRAALAELVAASEGRAALERARGETAALRSLLNAARLAEEHPALLELRALQTATTVVVDRPKRA
;
A
#
# COMPACT_ATOMS: atom_id res chain seq x y z
N MET A 1 -9.04 39.82 -25.93
CA MET A 1 -8.70 40.24 -24.55
C MET A 1 -7.26 39.82 -24.23
N LYS A 2 -6.62 40.37 -23.19
CA LYS A 2 -5.29 39.92 -22.76
C LYS A 2 -5.47 38.78 -21.75
N HIS A 3 -4.87 37.62 -22.01
CA HIS A 3 -4.88 36.47 -21.10
C HIS A 3 -3.46 36.22 -20.60
N THR A 4 -3.32 35.95 -19.31
CA THR A 4 -2.04 35.59 -18.70
C THR A 4 -2.13 34.14 -18.26
N LEU A 5 -1.22 33.31 -18.76
CA LEU A 5 -1.08 31.91 -18.38
C LEU A 5 0.12 31.76 -17.44
N TYR A 6 -0.10 31.09 -16.32
CA TYR A 6 0.97 30.78 -15.37
C TYR A 6 1.85 29.62 -15.87
N PRO A 7 3.07 29.43 -15.32
CA PRO A 7 3.98 28.36 -15.75
C PRO A 7 3.37 26.94 -15.73
N TRP A 8 2.44 26.71 -14.79
CA TRP A 8 1.72 25.45 -14.60
C TRP A 8 0.41 25.35 -15.39
N GLU A 9 0.09 26.35 -16.20
CA GLU A 9 -1.09 26.32 -17.05
C GLU A 9 -0.67 26.19 -18.51
N ARG A 10 -1.53 25.53 -19.27
CA ARG A 10 -1.50 25.50 -20.73
C ARG A 10 -2.85 25.93 -21.26
N GLY A 11 -2.83 26.72 -22.32
CA GLY A 11 -4.05 27.20 -22.97
C GLY A 11 -4.33 26.42 -24.24
N VAL A 12 -5.51 25.83 -24.38
CA VAL A 12 -5.98 25.30 -25.67
C VAL A 12 -6.82 26.37 -26.34
N ARG A 13 -6.36 26.85 -27.51
CA ARG A 13 -7.01 27.95 -28.21
C ARG A 13 -7.88 27.45 -29.36
N PHE A 14 -9.13 27.91 -29.34
CA PHE A 14 -10.07 27.76 -30.45
C PHE A 14 -10.34 29.13 -31.06
N ASP A 15 -10.36 29.23 -32.38
CA ASP A 15 -10.82 30.42 -33.10
C ASP A 15 -12.02 30.04 -33.95
N ARG A 16 -13.19 30.64 -33.64
CA ARG A 16 -14.47 30.32 -34.29
C ARG A 16 -14.78 28.81 -34.33
N GLY A 17 -14.40 28.08 -33.28
CA GLY A 17 -14.62 26.63 -33.17
C GLY A 17 -13.53 25.76 -33.81
N VAL A 18 -12.54 26.35 -34.50
CA VAL A 18 -11.40 25.59 -35.05
C VAL A 18 -10.26 25.56 -34.05
N LEU A 19 -9.72 24.37 -33.79
CA LEU A 19 -8.52 24.20 -32.96
C LEU A 19 -7.33 24.85 -33.66
N VAL A 20 -6.70 25.84 -33.02
CA VAL A 20 -5.51 26.50 -33.57
C VAL A 20 -4.21 25.99 -32.94
N GLY A 21 -4.29 25.51 -31.69
CA GLY A 21 -3.16 24.86 -31.02
C GLY A 21 -3.04 25.19 -29.53
N GLU A 22 -1.93 24.74 -28.96
CA GLU A 22 -1.55 24.97 -27.56
C GLU A 22 -0.82 26.32 -27.39
N VAL A 23 -1.10 26.98 -26.29
CA VAL A 23 -0.52 28.26 -25.87
C VAL A 23 0.24 28.03 -24.56
N GLY A 24 1.55 28.26 -24.62
CA GLY A 24 2.44 28.17 -23.47
C GLY A 24 2.27 29.32 -22.46
N PRO A 25 3.01 29.29 -21.35
CA PRO A 25 2.93 30.30 -20.30
C PRO A 25 3.34 31.69 -20.81
N GLY A 26 2.77 32.73 -20.20
CA GLY A 26 3.03 34.13 -20.59
C GLY A 26 1.77 34.92 -20.91
N ARG A 27 1.96 36.15 -21.39
CA ARG A 27 0.88 37.09 -21.69
C ARG A 27 0.55 37.08 -23.17
N HIS A 28 -0.67 36.64 -23.50
CA HIS A 28 -1.12 36.48 -24.88
C HIS A 28 -2.28 37.42 -25.19
N ARG A 29 -2.27 38.01 -26.39
CA ARG A 29 -3.38 38.83 -26.88
C ARG A 29 -4.22 38.00 -27.83
N LEU A 30 -5.41 37.62 -27.38
CA LEU A 30 -6.34 36.83 -28.18
C LEU A 30 -7.35 37.72 -28.93
N PRO A 31 -7.71 37.37 -30.18
CA PRO A 31 -8.75 38.06 -30.91
C PRO A 31 -10.09 37.91 -30.19
N MET A 32 -11.04 38.82 -30.43
CA MET A 32 -12.29 38.91 -29.67
C MET A 32 -13.16 37.65 -29.73
N ARG A 33 -13.05 36.86 -30.80
CA ARG A 33 -13.82 35.63 -31.04
C ARG A 33 -13.07 34.33 -30.70
N ALA A 34 -11.83 34.43 -30.19
CA ALA A 34 -11.10 33.25 -29.75
C ALA A 34 -11.52 32.84 -28.34
N VAL A 35 -11.65 31.53 -28.13
CA VAL A 35 -11.90 30.90 -26.85
C VAL A 35 -10.60 30.24 -26.38
N LEU A 36 -10.27 30.41 -25.10
CA LEU A 36 -9.09 29.82 -24.48
C LEU A 36 -9.52 28.93 -23.30
N HIS A 37 -9.29 27.63 -23.43
CA HIS A 37 -9.47 26.68 -22.33
C HIS A 37 -8.16 26.57 -21.56
N ARG A 38 -8.18 26.90 -20.26
CA ARG A 38 -7.00 26.81 -19.39
C ARG A 38 -6.99 25.43 -18.74
N VAL A 39 -5.89 24.71 -18.91
CA VAL A 39 -5.67 23.38 -18.34
C VAL A 39 -4.46 23.46 -17.41
N ASP A 40 -4.61 22.93 -16.20
CA ASP A 40 -3.50 22.82 -15.25
C ASP A 40 -2.76 21.51 -15.52
N ILE A 41 -1.44 21.59 -15.66
CA ILE A 41 -0.57 20.42 -15.92
C ILE A 41 0.04 19.84 -14.64
N ARG A 42 -0.28 20.38 -13.47
CA ARG A 42 0.21 19.86 -12.19
C ARG A 42 -0.32 18.44 -11.93
N PRO A 43 0.47 17.59 -11.26
CA PRO A 43 -0.02 16.31 -10.75
C PRO A 43 -1.21 16.50 -9.81
N ARG A 44 -2.23 15.68 -10.03
CA ARG A 44 -3.46 15.59 -9.25
C ARG A 44 -3.64 14.17 -8.77
N THR A 45 -4.43 14.03 -7.71
CA THR A 45 -4.76 12.73 -7.13
C THR A 45 -6.23 12.42 -7.39
N LEU A 46 -6.49 11.28 -8.01
CA LEU A 46 -7.80 10.69 -8.19
C LEU A 46 -7.94 9.52 -7.22
N THR A 47 -9.00 9.53 -6.41
CA THR A 47 -9.33 8.42 -5.52
C THR A 47 -10.68 7.85 -5.96
N PRO A 48 -10.69 6.77 -6.75
CA PRO A 48 -11.92 6.08 -7.08
C PRO A 48 -12.66 5.60 -5.83
N ALA A 49 -14.00 5.56 -5.89
CA ALA A 49 -14.79 4.98 -4.81
C ALA A 49 -14.40 3.51 -4.59
N ALA A 50 -14.45 3.07 -3.33
CA ALA A 50 -14.17 1.70 -2.95
C ALA A 50 -15.11 0.74 -3.71
N GLN A 51 -14.55 -0.36 -4.20
CA GLN A 51 -15.29 -1.37 -4.95
C GLN A 51 -15.38 -2.67 -4.19
N ASP A 52 -16.57 -3.26 -4.17
CA ASP A 52 -16.78 -4.62 -3.70
C ASP A 52 -16.61 -5.57 -4.89
N VAL A 53 -15.53 -6.35 -4.89
CA VAL A 53 -15.14 -7.24 -5.99
C VAL A 53 -14.97 -8.65 -5.46
N PRO A 54 -15.60 -9.67 -6.06
CA PRO A 54 -15.31 -11.05 -5.70
C PRO A 54 -13.90 -11.42 -6.17
N THR A 55 -13.17 -12.12 -5.31
CA THR A 55 -11.89 -12.74 -5.61
C THR A 55 -12.07 -14.07 -6.34
N SER A 56 -10.99 -14.67 -6.83
CA SER A 56 -11.04 -15.95 -7.54
C SER A 56 -11.61 -17.10 -6.70
N ASP A 57 -11.50 -17.00 -5.37
CA ASP A 57 -12.02 -17.98 -4.41
C ASP A 57 -13.42 -17.61 -3.87
N GLY A 58 -14.08 -16.61 -4.45
CA GLY A 58 -15.46 -16.24 -4.15
C GLY A 58 -15.64 -15.34 -2.91
N VAL A 59 -14.54 -14.89 -2.30
CA VAL A 59 -14.58 -13.93 -1.19
C VAL A 59 -14.79 -12.52 -1.73
N LEU A 60 -15.82 -11.82 -1.24
CA LEU A 60 -16.09 -10.43 -1.60
C LEU A 60 -15.14 -9.50 -0.85
N VAL A 61 -14.20 -8.84 -1.53
CA VAL A 61 -13.28 -7.87 -0.91
C VAL A 61 -13.60 -6.45 -1.33
N ARG A 62 -13.45 -5.50 -0.38
CA ARG A 62 -13.58 -4.07 -0.65
C ARG A 62 -12.20 -3.47 -0.87
N VAL A 63 -11.93 -2.99 -2.08
CA VAL A 63 -10.62 -2.44 -2.47
C VAL A 63 -10.72 -0.96 -2.80
N THR A 64 -9.76 -0.18 -2.31
CA THR A 64 -9.59 1.25 -2.62
C THR A 64 -8.21 1.48 -3.21
N VAL A 65 -8.12 2.28 -4.27
CA VAL A 65 -6.87 2.69 -4.91
C VAL A 65 -6.76 4.21 -4.95
N VAL A 66 -5.53 4.69 -5.08
CA VAL A 66 -5.21 6.10 -5.30
C VAL A 66 -4.36 6.18 -6.55
N VAL A 67 -4.72 7.09 -7.45
CA VAL A 67 -4.03 7.31 -8.72
C VAL A 67 -3.52 8.74 -8.79
N ARG A 68 -2.22 8.91 -8.95
CA ARG A 68 -1.60 10.20 -9.23
C ARG A 68 -1.42 10.35 -10.73
N TRP A 69 -1.99 11.40 -11.31
CA TRP A 69 -1.99 11.64 -12.74
C TRP A 69 -1.72 13.11 -13.04
N ALA A 70 -1.27 13.42 -14.26
CA ALA A 70 -1.05 14.78 -14.72
C ALA A 70 -1.46 14.88 -16.20
N VAL A 71 -1.85 16.08 -16.64
CA VAL A 71 -2.15 16.29 -18.07
C VAL A 71 -0.83 16.33 -18.86
N SER A 72 -0.68 15.44 -19.83
CA SER A 72 0.47 15.39 -20.74
C SER A 72 0.21 16.14 -22.04
N SER A 73 -1.01 16.04 -22.58
CA SER A 73 -1.44 16.76 -23.79
C SER A 73 -2.72 17.55 -23.51
N PRO A 74 -2.62 18.87 -23.25
CA PRO A 74 -3.78 19.73 -23.02
C PRO A 74 -4.77 19.71 -24.18
N THR A 75 -4.28 19.60 -25.42
CA THR A 75 -5.12 19.54 -26.61
C THR A 75 -6.02 18.31 -26.61
N LYS A 76 -5.46 17.11 -26.43
CA LYS A 76 -6.25 15.87 -26.35
C LYS A 76 -7.22 15.91 -25.17
N PHE A 77 -6.75 16.38 -24.01
CA PHE A 77 -7.55 16.49 -22.80
C PHE A 77 -8.84 17.32 -22.97
N VAL A 78 -8.81 18.36 -23.82
CA VAL A 78 -9.98 19.22 -24.06
C VAL A 78 -10.84 18.73 -25.24
N VAL A 79 -10.25 18.07 -26.23
CA VAL A 79 -10.92 17.73 -27.50
C VAL A 79 -11.50 16.32 -27.48
N GLU A 80 -10.78 15.34 -26.96
CA GLU A 80 -11.11 13.92 -27.10
C GLU A 80 -12.23 13.47 -26.16
N SER A 81 -12.40 14.15 -25.02
CA SER A 81 -13.40 13.79 -24.02
C SER A 81 -14.09 15.01 -23.43
N ALA A 82 -15.40 14.91 -23.22
CA ALA A 82 -16.16 15.90 -22.47
C ALA A 82 -15.85 15.87 -20.95
N SER A 83 -15.42 14.72 -20.43
CA SER A 83 -15.08 14.52 -19.01
C SER A 83 -13.93 13.52 -18.88
N PRO A 84 -12.69 13.95 -19.17
CA PRO A 84 -11.52 13.07 -19.14
C PRO A 84 -11.25 12.50 -17.74
N GLU A 85 -11.56 13.26 -16.68
CA GLU A 85 -11.43 12.79 -15.30
C GLU A 85 -12.42 11.64 -14.99
N GLY A 86 -13.64 11.74 -15.51
CA GLY A 86 -14.66 10.70 -15.36
C GLY A 86 -14.33 9.43 -16.14
N GLU A 87 -13.80 9.58 -17.35
CA GLU A 87 -13.36 8.43 -18.14
C GLU A 87 -12.14 7.73 -17.52
N LEU A 88 -11.16 8.49 -17.04
CA LEU A 88 -10.03 7.95 -16.28
C LEU A 88 -10.51 7.21 -15.02
N TYR A 89 -11.47 7.80 -14.29
CA TYR A 89 -12.09 7.17 -13.12
C TYR A 89 -12.68 5.79 -13.47
N THR A 90 -13.50 5.71 -14.52
CA THR A 90 -14.10 4.44 -14.96
C THR A 90 -13.06 3.45 -15.45
N ALA A 91 -12.05 3.89 -16.21
CA ALA A 91 -10.97 3.04 -16.69
C ALA A 91 -10.18 2.40 -15.54
N VAL A 92 -9.81 3.19 -14.53
CA VAL A 92 -9.15 2.69 -13.31
C VAL A 92 -10.04 1.69 -12.58
N GLN A 93 -11.34 1.96 -12.48
CA GLN A 93 -12.26 1.03 -11.82
C GLN A 93 -12.33 -0.33 -12.51
N LEU A 94 -12.44 -0.34 -13.84
CA LEU A 94 -12.48 -1.56 -14.64
C LEU A 94 -11.17 -2.35 -14.56
N ALA A 95 -10.02 -1.65 -14.67
CA ALA A 95 -8.71 -2.27 -14.55
C ALA A 95 -8.49 -2.88 -13.16
N LEU A 96 -8.87 -2.17 -12.09
CA LEU A 96 -8.80 -2.69 -10.72
C LEU A 96 -9.66 -3.94 -10.56
N ARG A 97 -10.89 -3.92 -11.07
CA ARG A 97 -11.80 -5.07 -11.01
C ARG A 97 -11.19 -6.28 -11.71
N GLY A 98 -10.61 -6.10 -12.90
CA GLY A 98 -9.94 -7.17 -13.64
C GLY A 98 -8.79 -7.80 -12.86
N ALA A 99 -7.92 -6.96 -12.29
CA ALA A 99 -6.75 -7.43 -11.53
C ALA A 99 -7.14 -8.19 -10.24
N VAL A 100 -8.24 -7.82 -9.58
CA VAL A 100 -8.68 -8.49 -8.35
C VAL A 100 -9.37 -9.84 -8.64
N LEU A 101 -10.11 -9.95 -9.75
CA LEU A 101 -10.87 -11.16 -10.10
C LEU A 101 -10.00 -12.40 -10.30
N THR A 102 -8.74 -12.23 -10.73
CA THR A 102 -7.82 -13.33 -11.03
C THR A 102 -7.01 -13.79 -9.83
N ARG A 103 -7.16 -13.14 -8.66
CA ARG A 103 -6.36 -13.38 -7.46
C ARG A 103 -7.22 -13.89 -6.30
N ALA A 104 -6.61 -14.75 -5.48
CA ALA A 104 -7.19 -15.19 -4.22
C ALA A 104 -7.08 -14.09 -3.16
N HIS A 105 -8.02 -14.03 -2.21
CA HIS A 105 -8.03 -12.99 -1.17
C HIS A 105 -6.71 -12.89 -0.38
N SER A 106 -6.06 -14.02 -0.10
CA SER A 106 -4.80 -14.09 0.66
C SER A 106 -3.60 -13.53 -0.11
N ALA A 107 -3.64 -13.56 -1.45
CA ALA A 107 -2.58 -13.04 -2.31
C ALA A 107 -2.68 -11.53 -2.50
N ILE A 108 -3.88 -10.93 -2.37
CA ILE A 108 -4.10 -9.50 -2.64
C ILE A 108 -3.24 -8.60 -1.74
N ASP A 109 -3.10 -8.94 -0.46
CA ASP A 109 -2.28 -8.16 0.46
C ASP A 109 -0.78 -8.30 0.19
N ALA A 110 -0.33 -9.47 -0.27
CA ALA A 110 1.06 -9.71 -0.63
C ALA A 110 1.45 -9.11 -2.00
N GLU A 111 0.50 -9.06 -2.94
CA GLU A 111 0.72 -8.68 -4.34
C GLU A 111 0.26 -7.24 -4.66
N ARG A 112 0.20 -6.34 -3.66
CA ARG A 112 -0.27 -4.96 -3.84
C ARG A 112 0.47 -4.22 -4.97
N GLU A 113 1.77 -4.42 -5.07
CA GLU A 113 2.61 -3.82 -6.12
C GLU A 113 2.30 -4.41 -7.51
N ALA A 114 2.06 -5.72 -7.60
CA ALA A 114 1.71 -6.37 -8.85
C ALA A 114 0.32 -5.92 -9.34
N ILE A 115 -0.65 -5.79 -8.44
CA ILE A 115 -1.98 -5.24 -8.75
C ILE A 115 -1.85 -3.79 -9.25
N ALA A 116 -1.05 -2.97 -8.58
CA ALA A 116 -0.81 -1.59 -8.99
C ALA A 116 -0.18 -1.50 -10.40
N ALA A 117 0.80 -2.35 -10.70
CA ALA A 117 1.44 -2.42 -12.01
C ALA A 117 0.46 -2.86 -13.11
N GLU A 118 -0.36 -3.87 -12.84
CA GLU A 118 -1.37 -4.36 -13.78
C GLU A 118 -2.45 -3.31 -14.06
N VAL A 119 -2.93 -2.61 -13.02
CA VAL A 119 -3.87 -1.49 -13.18
C VAL A 119 -3.25 -0.36 -13.98
N THR A 120 -1.98 -0.03 -13.72
CA THR A 120 -1.26 1.00 -14.49
C THR A 120 -1.18 0.63 -15.96
N ALA A 121 -0.83 -0.63 -16.27
CA ALA A 121 -0.76 -1.13 -17.64
C ALA A 121 -2.13 -1.13 -18.33
N GLY A 122 -3.19 -1.55 -17.62
CA GLY A 122 -4.56 -1.57 -18.15
C GLY A 122 -5.13 -0.19 -18.45
N VAL A 123 -4.67 0.86 -17.75
CA VAL A 123 -5.15 2.24 -17.94
C VAL A 123 -4.26 3.05 -18.89
N ALA A 124 -3.01 2.64 -19.12
CA ALA A 124 -2.02 3.41 -19.89
C ALA A 124 -2.51 3.82 -21.29
N ALA A 125 -3.04 2.87 -22.07
CA ALA A 125 -3.53 3.15 -23.42
C ALA A 125 -4.67 4.18 -23.41
N ARG A 126 -5.64 4.01 -22.50
CA ARG A 126 -6.77 4.93 -22.37
C ARG A 126 -6.35 6.30 -21.87
N ALA A 127 -5.39 6.37 -20.96
CA ALA A 127 -4.85 7.63 -20.45
C ALA A 127 -4.16 8.43 -21.57
N GLU A 128 -3.41 7.76 -22.45
CA GLU A 128 -2.74 8.41 -23.59
C GLU A 128 -3.73 8.98 -24.62
N GLU A 129 -4.83 8.26 -24.89
CA GLU A 129 -5.93 8.76 -25.72
C GLU A 129 -6.54 10.04 -25.12
N LEU A 130 -6.73 10.08 -23.80
CA LEU A 130 -7.26 11.24 -23.08
C LEU A 130 -6.26 12.39 -22.90
N GLY A 131 -4.99 12.22 -23.30
CA GLY A 131 -3.94 13.23 -23.06
C GLY A 131 -3.51 13.34 -21.60
N VAL A 132 -3.65 12.27 -20.83
CA VAL A 132 -3.27 12.16 -19.42
C VAL A 132 -2.09 11.19 -19.27
N SER A 133 -1.16 11.52 -18.38
CA SER A 133 -0.11 10.61 -17.92
C SER A 133 -0.44 10.16 -16.51
N VAL A 134 -0.45 8.84 -16.29
CA VAL A 134 -0.52 8.24 -14.95
C VAL A 134 0.90 8.16 -14.40
N ALA A 135 1.15 8.82 -13.27
CA ALA A 135 2.47 8.85 -12.63
C ALA A 135 2.65 7.71 -11.63
N GLU A 136 1.59 7.38 -10.88
CA GLU A 136 1.64 6.34 -9.86
C GLU A 136 0.23 5.82 -9.57
N VAL A 137 0.09 4.50 -9.41
CA VAL A 137 -1.11 3.84 -8.89
C VAL A 137 -0.70 3.11 -7.62
N ALA A 138 -1.45 3.29 -6.54
CA ALA A 138 -1.20 2.60 -5.28
C ALA A 138 -2.50 2.01 -4.72
N VAL A 139 -2.44 0.75 -4.26
CA VAL A 139 -3.53 0.12 -3.51
C VAL A 139 -3.51 0.64 -2.08
N ARG A 140 -4.53 1.41 -1.71
CA ARG A 140 -4.63 2.05 -0.41
C ARG A 140 -5.12 1.06 0.64
N ASP A 141 -6.35 0.58 0.48
CA ASP A 141 -7.04 -0.24 1.48
C ASP A 141 -7.65 -1.49 0.83
N VAL A 142 -7.53 -2.64 1.52
CA VAL A 142 -8.19 -3.91 1.16
C VAL A 142 -8.90 -4.40 2.42
N VAL A 143 -10.22 -4.53 2.33
CA VAL A 143 -11.09 -4.79 3.48
C VAL A 143 -11.91 -6.03 3.17
N MET A 144 -11.62 -7.12 3.88
CA MET A 144 -12.43 -8.34 3.83
C MET A 144 -13.71 -8.21 4.67
N PRO A 145 -14.76 -9.01 4.39
CA PRO A 145 -15.98 -9.06 5.18
C PRO A 145 -15.67 -9.44 6.63
N GLY A 146 -16.44 -8.89 7.57
CA GLY A 146 -16.17 -9.04 9.01
C GLY A 146 -16.22 -10.49 9.51
N GLU A 147 -17.01 -11.36 8.89
CA GLU A 147 -17.12 -12.77 9.26
C GLU A 147 -15.83 -13.55 8.93
N LEU A 148 -15.36 -13.45 7.69
CA LEU A 148 -14.12 -14.10 7.25
C LEU A 148 -12.90 -13.54 7.98
N ARG A 149 -12.85 -12.21 8.18
CA ARG A 149 -11.79 -11.60 8.97
C ARG A 149 -11.75 -12.15 10.39
N ARG A 150 -12.90 -12.31 11.05
CA ARG A 150 -12.95 -12.89 12.40
C ARG A 150 -12.48 -14.34 12.41
N ALA A 151 -12.92 -15.16 11.44
CA ALA A 151 -12.49 -16.55 11.34
C ALA A 151 -10.97 -16.67 11.11
N ALA A 152 -10.41 -15.89 10.17
CA ALA A 152 -8.98 -15.87 9.90
C ALA A 152 -8.17 -15.39 11.12
N LEU A 153 -8.64 -14.35 11.81
CA LEU A 153 -8.00 -13.89 13.05
C LEU A 153 -8.04 -14.96 14.14
N ALA A 154 -9.16 -15.67 14.30
CA ALA A 154 -9.27 -16.75 15.28
C ALA A 154 -8.30 -17.90 14.98
N GLU A 155 -8.16 -18.29 13.71
CA GLU A 155 -7.20 -19.31 13.27
C GLU A 155 -5.75 -18.87 13.54
N LEU A 156 -5.40 -17.63 13.19
CA LEU A 156 -4.07 -17.08 13.44
C LEU A 156 -3.73 -17.02 14.93
N VAL A 157 -4.70 -16.64 15.76
CA VAL A 157 -4.55 -16.62 17.23
C VAL A 157 -4.31 -18.04 17.75
N ALA A 158 -5.13 -19.00 17.35
CA ALA A 158 -4.98 -20.40 17.77
C ALA A 158 -3.63 -21.00 17.33
N ALA A 159 -3.18 -20.72 16.10
CA ALA A 159 -1.88 -21.17 15.61
C ALA A 159 -0.72 -20.52 16.38
N SER A 160 -0.84 -19.24 16.71
CA SER A 160 0.15 -18.51 17.53
C SER A 160 0.24 -19.09 18.95
N GLU A 161 -0.91 -19.34 19.58
CA GLU A 161 -1.00 -19.95 20.91
C GLU A 161 -0.41 -21.36 20.93
N GLY A 162 -0.72 -22.17 19.91
CA GLY A 162 -0.16 -23.51 19.75
C GLY A 162 1.36 -23.49 19.59
N ARG A 163 1.91 -22.58 18.77
CA ARG A 163 3.37 -22.41 18.63
C ARG A 163 4.01 -21.98 19.95
N ALA A 164 3.40 -21.05 20.65
CA ALA A 164 3.90 -20.59 21.95
C ALA A 164 3.89 -21.72 22.99
N ALA A 165 2.84 -22.56 23.01
CA ALA A 165 2.75 -23.72 23.91
C ALA A 165 3.83 -24.76 23.61
N LEU A 166 4.06 -25.06 22.33
CA LEU A 166 5.09 -25.99 21.90
C LEU A 166 6.51 -25.50 22.25
N GLU A 167 6.76 -24.19 22.10
CA GLU A 167 8.04 -23.60 22.49
C GLU A 167 8.24 -23.61 24.01
N ARG A 168 7.19 -23.34 24.80
CA ARG A 168 7.24 -23.49 26.26
C ARG A 168 7.56 -24.93 26.68
N ALA A 169 6.87 -25.92 26.10
CA ALA A 169 7.10 -27.33 26.41
C ALA A 169 8.53 -27.77 26.06
N ARG A 170 9.09 -27.26 24.95
CA ARG A 170 10.50 -27.47 24.57
C ARG A 170 11.45 -26.83 25.57
N GLY A 171 11.19 -25.58 25.97
CA GLY A 171 11.96 -24.85 26.98
C GLY A 171 11.96 -25.56 28.33
N GLU A 172 10.80 -26.02 28.80
CA GLU A 172 10.64 -26.78 30.03
C GLU A 172 11.41 -28.11 29.98
N THR A 173 11.29 -28.85 28.87
CA THR A 173 12.03 -30.11 28.68
C THR A 173 13.54 -29.88 28.68
N ALA A 174 14.03 -28.84 28.01
CA ALA A 174 15.44 -28.48 27.99
C ALA A 174 15.95 -28.07 29.39
N ALA A 175 15.15 -27.31 30.15
CA ALA A 175 15.46 -26.92 31.52
C ALA A 175 15.54 -28.15 32.44
N LEU A 176 14.55 -29.04 32.39
CA LEU A 176 14.52 -30.26 33.20
C LEU A 176 15.69 -31.20 32.87
N ARG A 177 16.05 -31.36 31.60
CA ARG A 177 17.24 -32.13 31.20
C ARG A 177 18.52 -31.53 31.76
N SER A 178 18.66 -30.21 31.72
CA SER A 178 19.81 -29.50 32.27
C SER A 178 19.90 -29.69 33.79
N LEU A 179 18.76 -29.60 34.50
CA LEU A 179 18.68 -29.84 35.94
C LEU A 179 19.03 -31.29 36.30
N LEU A 180 18.52 -32.28 35.55
CA LEU A 180 18.86 -33.69 35.75
C LEU A 180 20.36 -33.95 35.56
N ASN A 181 20.96 -33.38 34.52
CA ASN A 181 22.40 -33.51 34.29
C ASN A 181 23.20 -32.84 35.42
N ALA A 182 22.76 -31.68 35.91
CA ALA A 182 23.38 -31.02 37.05
C ALA A 182 23.27 -31.84 38.35
N ALA A 183 22.11 -32.47 38.59
CA ALA A 183 21.90 -33.34 39.74
C ALA A 183 22.80 -34.59 39.69
N ARG A 184 22.89 -35.25 38.54
CA ARG A 184 23.80 -36.40 38.34
C ARG A 184 25.26 -36.03 38.57
N LEU A 185 25.70 -34.89 38.02
CA LEU A 185 27.06 -34.41 38.22
C LEU A 185 27.36 -34.11 39.70
N ALA A 186 26.37 -33.61 40.45
CA ALA A 186 26.49 -33.37 41.87
C ALA A 186 26.54 -34.66 42.71
N GLU A 187 25.79 -35.69 42.31
CA GLU A 187 25.85 -37.03 42.94
C GLU A 187 27.21 -37.72 42.69
N GLU A 188 27.72 -37.65 41.46
CA GLU A 188 29.03 -38.21 41.09
C GLU A 188 30.20 -37.50 41.78
N HIS A 189 30.05 -36.19 42.07
CA HIS A 189 31.09 -35.37 42.68
C HIS A 189 30.53 -34.52 43.84
N PRO A 190 30.40 -35.08 45.06
CA PRO A 190 29.79 -34.37 46.20
C PRO A 190 30.52 -33.07 46.59
N ALA A 191 31.83 -32.98 46.34
CA ALA A 191 32.61 -31.76 46.55
C ALA A 191 32.16 -30.55 45.67
N LEU A 192 31.47 -30.80 44.54
CA LEU A 192 30.91 -29.72 43.70
C LEU A 192 29.82 -28.93 44.44
N LEU A 193 29.02 -29.58 45.29
CA LEU A 193 27.97 -28.91 46.06
C LEU A 193 28.58 -27.95 47.10
N GLU A 194 29.65 -28.37 47.77
CA GLU A 194 30.40 -27.52 48.70
C GLU A 194 31.03 -26.32 48.00
N LEU A 195 31.69 -26.53 46.85
CA LEU A 195 32.25 -25.44 46.04
C LEU A 195 31.17 -24.47 45.56
N ARG A 196 30.01 -24.97 45.14
CA ARG A 196 28.90 -24.13 44.69
C ARG A 196 28.25 -23.36 45.83
N ALA A 197 28.15 -23.96 47.02
CA ALA A 197 27.72 -23.27 48.24
C ALA A 197 28.68 -22.13 48.61
N LEU A 198 30.00 -22.38 48.58
CA LEU A 198 31.03 -21.35 48.82
C LEU A 198 30.99 -20.23 47.77
N GLN A 199 30.82 -20.56 46.47
CA GLN A 199 30.66 -19.55 45.42
C GLN A 199 29.41 -18.68 45.62
N THR A 200 28.28 -19.29 45.98
CA THR A 200 27.02 -18.58 46.22
C THR A 200 27.10 -17.69 47.46
N ALA A 201 27.74 -18.16 48.54
CA ALA A 201 28.02 -17.36 49.72
C ALA A 201 28.92 -16.15 49.40
N THR A 202 29.89 -16.32 48.50
CA THR A 202 30.80 -15.23 48.09
C THR A 202 30.07 -14.19 47.25
N THR A 203 29.18 -14.58 46.32
CA THR A 203 28.42 -13.61 45.50
C THR A 203 27.40 -12.80 46.31
N VAL A 204 26.72 -13.39 47.30
CA VAL A 204 25.78 -12.67 48.16
C VAL A 204 26.49 -11.64 49.05
N VAL A 205 27.73 -11.90 49.46
CA VAL A 205 28.53 -10.95 50.27
C VAL A 205 29.03 -9.74 49.45
N VAL A 206 29.08 -9.86 48.12
CA VAL A 206 29.55 -8.80 47.21
C VAL A 206 28.42 -7.83 46.80
N ASP A 207 27.15 -8.23 46.89
CA ASP A 207 26.00 -7.36 46.62
C ASP A 207 25.69 -6.45 47.83
N ARG A 208 26.63 -5.55 48.14
CA ARG A 208 26.40 -4.48 49.11
C ARG A 208 25.50 -3.43 48.44
N PRO A 209 24.30 -3.11 48.97
CA PRO A 209 23.52 -2.02 48.42
C PRO A 209 24.33 -0.73 48.54
N LYS A 210 24.59 -0.06 47.41
CA LYS A 210 25.03 1.33 47.40
C LYS A 210 23.94 2.14 48.13
N ARG A 211 24.23 2.53 49.38
CA ARG A 211 23.39 3.49 50.11
C ARG A 211 23.32 4.78 49.29
N ALA A 212 22.09 5.19 48.98
CA ALA A 212 21.75 6.56 48.62
C ALA A 212 21.92 7.48 49.83
#